data_AF-A0A4Q9QY58-F1
#
_entry.id   AF-A0A4Q9QY58-F1
#
_cell.length_a   1.000
_cell.length_b   1.000
_cell.length_c   1.000
_cell.angle_alpha   90.00
_cell.angle_beta   90.00
_cell.angle_gamma   90.00
#
_symmetry.space_group_name_H-M   'P 1'
#
loop_
_entity.id
_entity.type
_entity.pdbx_description
1 polymer ?
#
loop_
_entity_poly.entity_id
_entity_poly.type
_entity_poly.pdbx_seq_one_letter_code
_entity_poly.pdbx_strand_id
1 'polypeptide(L)'
;MRIHVTFIDRVGITQEVLALLGGRNLNLDAVEMVPPNVYIDAPTLSPAVLDELREALFKVHGVQAVTIVDILPGQRRRLQLDALLAAMSDPVLAVDGGGRVLLANPALIALCGQEPEGQALGELFNEPDLQNALLTQHFRLPLREVTLNGQALLLDAMPISETAGTDQLAGALLTLYEPSRIGARLAALHHDYAEGFDSLLGDSPPVRTLKARAQRVATLDAPLLIHGETGTGKELVARACHALSARRAAPFLALNCAALPENLAESELFGYAPGAFTGAQRGGKPGLLELANHGTVFLDEIGEMSPYLQAKLLRFLSDGTFRRVGGEREERVDVRILSATHRDLERMVSEGGFREDLFYRLNVLNLEVPPLRERGQDILLLARHFMQQACAQIQRSQCRLTPETYPALLGNRWPGNVRQLQNVIFRAAAICDSNLVQIDDLDIAGTAVAPGIEGEEVESLEAAVSSFEKGLLEKLYASYPSTRQLATRLQTSHSAIATRLRKYGIGGKR
;
A
#
# COMPACT_ATOMS: atom_id res chain seq x y z
N MET A 1 44.36 -6.35 -24.73
CA MET A 1 43.29 -5.58 -25.42
C MET A 1 41.96 -6.29 -25.24
N ARG A 2 40.85 -5.56 -25.23
CA ARG A 2 39.50 -6.16 -25.17
C ARG A 2 38.84 -6.02 -26.53
N ILE A 3 38.24 -7.10 -27.01
CA ILE A 3 37.59 -7.15 -28.32
C ILE A 3 36.13 -7.55 -28.20
N HIS A 4 35.32 -7.00 -29.10
CA HIS A 4 33.91 -7.31 -29.26
C HIS A 4 33.71 -7.89 -30.66
N VAL A 5 33.16 -9.10 -30.71
CA VAL A 5 32.80 -9.79 -31.95
C VAL A 5 31.28 -9.88 -32.03
N THR A 6 30.69 -9.27 -33.06
CA THR A 6 29.27 -9.43 -33.39
C THR A 6 29.13 -10.50 -34.46
N PHE A 7 28.17 -11.40 -34.27
CA PHE A 7 27.89 -12.45 -35.22
C PHE A 7 26.40 -12.69 -35.40
N ILE A 8 26.03 -13.59 -36.32
CA ILE A 8 24.68 -14.13 -36.47
C ILE A 8 24.59 -15.35 -35.57
N ASP A 9 23.60 -15.38 -34.68
CA ASP A 9 23.44 -16.48 -33.73
C ASP A 9 23.22 -17.81 -34.47
N ARG A 10 24.17 -18.74 -34.29
CA ARG A 10 24.12 -20.09 -34.86
C ARG A 10 24.90 -21.06 -34.00
N VAL A 11 24.53 -22.34 -34.08
CA VAL A 11 25.24 -23.41 -33.38
C VAL A 11 26.71 -23.43 -33.80
N GLY A 12 27.60 -23.48 -32.80
CA GLY A 12 29.06 -23.63 -32.99
C GLY A 12 29.83 -22.32 -33.19
N ILE A 13 29.18 -21.18 -33.42
CA ILE A 13 29.90 -19.93 -33.76
C ILE A 13 30.83 -19.44 -32.65
N THR A 14 30.38 -19.50 -31.39
CA THR A 14 31.20 -19.13 -30.23
C THR A 14 32.42 -20.03 -30.11
N GLN A 15 32.29 -21.32 -30.38
CA GLN A 15 33.41 -22.28 -30.35
C GLN A 15 34.42 -21.98 -31.47
N GLU A 16 33.94 -21.70 -32.69
CA GLU A 16 34.80 -21.36 -33.83
C GLU A 16 35.60 -20.06 -33.57
N VAL A 17 34.94 -19.05 -33.01
CA VAL A 17 35.57 -17.78 -32.61
C VAL A 17 36.64 -17.99 -31.53
N LEU A 18 36.34 -18.77 -30.49
CA LEU A 18 37.30 -19.05 -29.40
C LEU A 18 38.45 -19.96 -29.85
N ALA A 19 38.20 -20.91 -30.76
CA ALA A 19 39.24 -21.78 -31.30
C ALA A 19 40.31 -21.00 -32.07
N LEU A 20 39.93 -19.93 -32.79
CA LEU A 20 40.89 -19.05 -33.49
C LEU A 20 41.78 -18.24 -32.54
N LEU A 21 41.30 -17.95 -31.33
CA LEU A 21 42.07 -17.29 -30.28
C LEU A 21 43.01 -18.30 -29.60
N GLY A 22 42.50 -19.48 -29.27
CA GLY A 22 43.28 -20.58 -28.68
C GLY A 22 44.39 -21.09 -29.61
N GLY A 23 44.13 -21.21 -30.91
CA GLY A 23 45.12 -21.63 -31.91
C GLY A 23 46.30 -20.66 -32.09
N ARG A 24 46.19 -19.44 -31.55
CA ARG A 24 47.26 -18.44 -31.52
C ARG A 24 47.95 -18.33 -30.15
N ASN A 25 47.68 -19.24 -29.22
CA ASN A 25 48.21 -19.24 -27.86
C ASN A 25 47.95 -17.92 -27.10
N LEU A 26 46.82 -17.25 -27.37
CA LEU A 26 46.44 -16.04 -26.64
C LEU A 26 45.79 -16.42 -25.30
N ASN A 27 46.35 -15.90 -24.20
CA ASN A 27 45.71 -16.01 -22.89
C ASN A 27 44.50 -15.07 -22.85
N LEU A 28 43.37 -15.62 -22.40
CA LEU A 28 42.12 -14.89 -22.22
C LEU A 28 41.84 -14.75 -20.72
N ASP A 29 41.71 -13.52 -20.23
CA ASP A 29 41.39 -13.24 -18.83
C ASP A 29 39.89 -13.36 -18.56
N ALA A 30 39.06 -13.03 -19.56
CA ALA A 30 37.60 -13.12 -19.46
C ALA A 30 36.95 -13.30 -20.85
N VAL A 31 35.84 -14.03 -20.89
CA VAL A 31 34.98 -14.18 -22.07
C VAL A 31 33.52 -14.02 -21.62
N GLU A 32 32.82 -13.04 -22.18
CA GLU A 32 31.41 -12.79 -21.91
C GLU A 32 30.57 -13.00 -23.16
N MET A 33 29.51 -13.79 -23.02
CA MET A 33 28.61 -14.15 -24.12
C MET A 33 27.26 -13.49 -23.89
N VAL A 34 26.89 -12.57 -24.77
CA VAL A 34 25.61 -11.85 -24.75
C VAL A 34 25.04 -11.96 -26.16
N PRO A 35 24.24 -12.99 -26.49
CA PRO A 35 23.82 -13.25 -27.86
C PRO A 35 23.22 -11.99 -28.50
N PRO A 36 23.64 -11.61 -29.71
CA PRO A 36 24.54 -12.34 -30.63
C PRO A 36 26.01 -11.85 -30.60
N ASN A 37 26.52 -11.48 -29.43
CA ASN A 37 27.84 -10.87 -29.24
C ASN A 37 28.72 -11.70 -28.29
N VAL A 38 30.03 -11.68 -28.55
CA VAL A 38 31.05 -12.18 -27.64
C VAL A 38 32.04 -11.07 -27.35
N TYR A 39 32.36 -10.88 -26.08
CA TYR A 39 33.35 -9.94 -25.61
C TYR A 39 34.49 -10.70 -24.95
N ILE A 40 35.73 -10.37 -25.29
CA ILE A 40 36.92 -11.11 -24.85
C ILE A 40 37.94 -10.13 -24.31
N ASP A 41 38.46 -10.39 -23.11
CA ASP A 41 39.67 -9.73 -22.60
C ASP A 41 40.89 -10.60 -22.87
N ALA A 42 41.76 -10.12 -23.75
CA ALA A 42 43.00 -10.78 -24.13
C ALA A 42 44.18 -9.83 -23.84
N PRO A 43 44.73 -9.79 -22.61
CA PRO A 43 45.71 -8.78 -22.20
C PRO A 43 46.96 -8.77 -23.07
N THR A 44 47.36 -9.94 -23.59
CA THR A 44 48.56 -10.14 -24.41
C THR A 44 48.38 -9.83 -25.91
N LEU A 45 47.17 -9.48 -26.32
CA LEU A 45 46.86 -9.14 -27.73
C LEU A 45 47.49 -7.80 -28.11
N SER A 46 48.31 -7.80 -29.17
CA SER A 46 48.92 -6.60 -29.77
C SER A 46 48.16 -6.13 -31.02
N PRO A 47 48.32 -4.86 -31.46
CA PRO A 47 47.63 -4.35 -32.65
C PRO A 47 47.92 -5.16 -33.92
N ALA A 48 49.16 -5.59 -34.14
CA ALA A 48 49.54 -6.38 -35.32
C ALA A 48 48.85 -7.77 -35.33
N VAL A 49 48.78 -8.42 -34.17
CA VAL A 49 48.11 -9.72 -34.02
C VAL A 49 46.58 -9.56 -34.13
N LEU A 50 46.03 -8.41 -33.71
CA LEU A 50 44.62 -8.10 -33.85
C LEU A 50 44.18 -7.99 -35.32
N ASP A 51 44.98 -7.37 -36.18
CA ASP A 51 44.65 -7.26 -37.61
C ASP A 51 44.60 -8.64 -38.28
N GLU A 52 45.59 -9.50 -38.02
CA GLU A 52 45.59 -10.89 -38.50
C GLU A 52 44.42 -11.72 -37.92
N LEU A 53 44.09 -11.48 -36.65
CA LEU A 53 42.97 -12.13 -35.98
C LEU A 53 41.63 -11.69 -36.59
N ARG A 54 41.48 -10.41 -36.89
CA ARG A 54 40.29 -9.84 -37.52
C ARG A 54 40.07 -10.44 -38.91
N GLU A 55 41.11 -10.57 -39.72
CA GLU A 55 41.01 -11.24 -41.02
C GLU A 55 40.58 -12.71 -40.89
N ALA A 56 41.11 -13.43 -39.90
CA ALA A 56 40.73 -14.82 -39.66
C ALA A 56 39.29 -14.96 -39.14
N LEU A 57 38.86 -14.06 -38.25
CA LEU A 57 37.50 -14.03 -37.72
C LEU A 57 36.46 -13.72 -38.80
N PHE A 58 36.76 -12.83 -39.75
CA PHE A 58 35.85 -12.55 -40.86
C PHE A 58 35.68 -13.71 -41.85
N LYS A 59 36.61 -14.69 -41.86
CA LYS A 59 36.44 -15.93 -42.62
C LYS A 59 35.46 -16.90 -41.96
N VAL A 60 35.15 -16.72 -40.68
CA VAL A 60 34.13 -17.49 -39.97
C VAL A 60 32.76 -17.05 -40.46
N HIS A 61 32.01 -17.97 -41.06
CA HIS A 61 30.69 -17.69 -41.59
C HIS A 61 29.75 -17.19 -40.47
N GLY A 62 29.21 -15.98 -40.64
CA GLY A 62 28.29 -15.35 -39.69
C GLY A 62 28.92 -14.28 -38.80
N VAL A 63 30.25 -14.08 -38.81
CA VAL A 63 30.86 -12.92 -38.12
C VAL A 63 30.59 -11.64 -38.92
N GLN A 64 30.06 -10.62 -38.26
CA GLN A 64 29.65 -9.35 -38.87
C GLN A 64 30.61 -8.20 -38.56
N ALA A 65 31.15 -8.15 -37.35
CA ALA A 65 32.04 -7.08 -36.92
C ALA A 65 33.03 -7.56 -35.85
N VAL A 66 34.20 -6.93 -35.82
CA VAL A 66 35.21 -7.07 -34.77
C VAL A 66 35.71 -5.67 -34.42
N THR A 67 35.50 -5.25 -33.17
CA THR A 67 35.86 -3.93 -32.66
C THR A 67 36.65 -4.05 -31.36
N ILE A 68 37.42 -3.01 -31.02
CA ILE A 68 38.06 -2.88 -29.71
C ILE A 68 37.06 -2.19 -28.78
N VAL A 69 36.97 -2.66 -27.55
CA VAL A 69 36.17 -2.02 -26.49
C VAL A 69 37.05 -1.62 -25.33
N ASP A 70 36.71 -0.52 -24.66
CA ASP A 70 37.48 -0.08 -23.49
C ASP A 70 37.17 -0.90 -22.24
N ILE A 71 35.96 -1.44 -22.13
CA ILE A 71 35.49 -2.19 -20.96
C ILE A 71 34.51 -3.29 -21.38
N LEU A 72 34.58 -4.45 -20.72
CA LEU A 72 33.61 -5.53 -20.94
C LEU A 72 32.22 -5.15 -20.39
N PRO A 73 31.11 -5.65 -20.98
CA PRO A 73 29.76 -5.36 -20.50
C PRO A 73 29.52 -5.71 -19.03
N GLY A 74 30.01 -6.85 -18.56
CA GLY A 74 29.91 -7.30 -17.18
C GLY A 74 30.66 -6.38 -16.22
N GLN A 75 31.89 -6.01 -16.58
CA GLN A 75 32.66 -5.01 -15.83
C GLN A 75 31.96 -3.65 -15.80
N ARG A 76 31.39 -3.19 -16.92
CA ARG A 76 30.63 -1.94 -16.98
C ARG A 76 29.39 -2.00 -16.09
N ARG A 77 28.64 -3.09 -16.13
CA ARG A 77 27.45 -3.31 -15.28
C ARG A 77 27.84 -3.32 -13.81
N ARG A 78 28.95 -3.95 -13.44
CA ARG A 78 29.50 -3.93 -12.08
C ARG A 78 29.83 -2.50 -11.63
N LEU A 79 30.58 -1.74 -12.42
CA LEU A 79 30.91 -0.34 -12.08
C LEU A 79 29.67 0.54 -11.93
N GLN A 80 28.64 0.33 -12.76
CA GLN A 80 27.36 1.04 -12.64
C GLN A 80 26.63 0.67 -11.35
N LEU A 81 26.58 -0.62 -11.01
CA LEU A 81 26.00 -1.08 -9.76
C LEU A 81 26.76 -0.54 -8.55
N ASP A 82 28.10 -0.59 -8.56
CA ASP A 82 28.94 -0.05 -7.50
C ASP A 82 28.71 1.46 -7.33
N ALA A 83 28.59 2.21 -8.43
CA ALA A 83 28.28 3.64 -8.39
C ALA A 83 26.87 3.92 -7.83
N LEU A 84 25.85 3.13 -8.19
CA LEU A 84 24.50 3.24 -7.64
C LEU A 84 24.50 2.93 -6.13
N LEU A 85 25.18 1.86 -5.73
CA LEU A 85 25.31 1.46 -4.32
C LEU A 85 26.06 2.52 -3.51
N ALA A 86 27.11 3.11 -4.07
CA ALA A 86 27.89 4.18 -3.43
C ALA A 86 27.13 5.50 -3.31
N ALA A 87 26.19 5.78 -4.22
CA ALA A 87 25.34 6.97 -4.14
C ALA A 87 24.28 6.89 -3.03
N MET A 88 23.95 5.68 -2.56
CA MET A 88 23.00 5.49 -1.47
C MET A 88 23.65 5.78 -0.12
N SER A 89 22.98 6.61 0.69
CA SER A 89 23.45 6.98 2.03
C SER A 89 23.16 5.93 3.10
N ASP A 90 22.12 5.11 2.91
CA ASP A 90 21.71 4.11 3.88
C ASP A 90 22.50 2.80 3.68
N PRO A 91 22.81 2.04 4.73
CA PRO A 91 23.45 0.73 4.61
C PRO A 91 22.56 -0.26 3.84
N VAL A 92 23.12 -0.86 2.78
CA VAL A 92 22.42 -1.84 1.93
C VAL A 92 23.30 -3.05 1.68
N LEU A 93 22.70 -4.24 1.72
CA LEU A 93 23.30 -5.50 1.31
C LEU A 93 22.38 -6.30 0.40
N ALA A 94 22.98 -7.06 -0.52
CA ALA A 94 22.28 -8.12 -1.26
C ALA A 94 22.72 -9.48 -0.73
N VAL A 95 21.79 -10.43 -0.66
CA VAL A 95 22.05 -11.81 -0.23
C VAL A 95 21.53 -12.82 -1.24
N ASP A 96 22.12 -14.01 -1.25
CA ASP A 96 21.61 -15.16 -2.00
C ASP A 96 20.37 -15.79 -1.32
N GLY A 97 19.77 -16.79 -1.97
CA GLY A 97 18.64 -17.54 -1.42
C GLY A 97 18.94 -18.30 -0.11
N GLY A 98 20.21 -18.44 0.28
CA GLY A 98 20.64 -19.03 1.55
C GLY A 98 20.92 -18.00 2.66
N GLY A 99 20.80 -16.70 2.35
CA GLY A 99 21.10 -15.62 3.29
C GLY A 99 22.59 -15.34 3.47
N ARG A 100 23.42 -15.63 2.47
CA ARG A 100 24.84 -15.20 2.43
C ARG A 100 24.96 -13.88 1.70
N VAL A 101 25.78 -12.97 2.23
CA VAL A 101 26.03 -11.65 1.64
C VAL A 101 26.77 -11.79 0.32
N LEU A 102 26.17 -11.26 -0.74
CA LEU A 102 26.75 -11.17 -2.08
C LEU A 102 27.39 -9.81 -2.33
N LEU A 103 26.76 -8.74 -1.86
CA LEU A 103 27.22 -7.36 -2.05
C LEU A 103 26.87 -6.51 -0.83
N ALA A 104 27.70 -5.52 -0.56
CA ALA A 104 27.48 -4.51 0.46
C ALA A 104 27.88 -3.14 -0.08
N ASN A 105 27.10 -2.11 0.21
CA ASN A 105 27.47 -0.76 -0.16
C ASN A 105 28.50 -0.16 0.82
N PRO A 106 29.18 0.95 0.46
CA PRO A 106 30.16 1.59 1.32
C PRO A 106 29.61 2.00 2.70
N ALA A 107 28.33 2.39 2.80
CA ALA A 107 27.70 2.74 4.06
C ALA A 107 27.62 1.53 5.02
N LEU A 108 27.26 0.35 4.50
CA LEU A 108 27.27 -0.87 5.28
C LEU A 108 28.68 -1.33 5.65
N ILE A 109 29.65 -1.24 4.73
CA ILE A 109 31.04 -1.60 5.02
C ILE A 109 31.61 -0.73 6.14
N ALA A 110 31.35 0.59 6.10
CA ALA A 110 31.75 1.52 7.14
C ALA A 110 31.12 1.16 8.50
N LEU A 111 29.85 0.74 8.48
CA LEU A 111 29.11 0.32 9.66
C LEU A 111 29.61 -1.01 10.24
N CYS A 112 29.94 -1.98 9.40
CA CYS A 112 30.50 -3.28 9.77
C CYS A 112 31.97 -3.18 10.21
N GLY A 113 32.70 -2.14 9.76
CA GLY A 113 34.14 -1.98 9.96
C GLY A 113 35.00 -2.93 9.12
N GLN A 114 34.38 -3.82 8.34
CA GLN A 114 34.99 -4.81 7.48
C GLN A 114 34.05 -5.16 6.32
N GLU A 115 34.58 -5.79 5.28
CA GLU A 115 33.80 -6.25 4.13
C GLU A 115 33.01 -7.52 4.51
N PRO A 116 31.66 -7.49 4.47
CA PRO A 116 30.84 -8.61 4.93
C PRO A 116 30.56 -9.66 3.85
N GLU A 117 31.13 -9.53 2.64
CA GLU A 117 30.88 -10.46 1.52
C GLU A 117 31.20 -11.92 1.93
N GLY A 118 30.30 -12.84 1.59
CA GLY A 118 30.38 -14.26 1.92
C GLY A 118 29.89 -14.66 3.32
N GLN A 119 29.72 -13.69 4.24
CA GLN A 119 29.21 -13.95 5.60
C GLN A 119 27.73 -14.32 5.57
N ALA A 120 27.29 -15.15 6.53
CA ALA A 120 25.88 -15.45 6.71
C ALA A 120 25.18 -14.32 7.50
N LEU A 121 23.91 -14.04 7.19
CA LEU A 121 23.14 -13.01 7.92
C LEU A 121 23.11 -13.24 9.44
N GLY A 122 23.01 -14.50 9.87
CA GLY A 122 23.01 -14.82 11.29
C GLY A 122 24.33 -14.47 12.00
N GLU A 123 25.45 -14.56 11.29
CA GLU A 123 26.77 -14.16 11.79
C GLU A 123 26.92 -12.64 11.77
N LEU A 124 26.52 -12.00 10.67
CA LEU A 124 26.63 -10.55 10.48
C LEU A 124 25.90 -9.78 11.59
N PHE A 125 24.67 -10.18 11.91
CA PHE A 125 23.85 -9.53 12.95
C PHE A 125 24.02 -10.14 14.35
N ASN A 126 24.85 -11.17 14.50
CA ASN A 126 24.94 -11.99 15.72
C ASN A 126 23.57 -12.52 16.19
N GLU A 127 22.66 -12.80 15.25
CA GLU A 127 21.30 -13.31 15.49
C GLU A 127 21.00 -14.51 14.57
N PRO A 128 21.29 -15.76 14.98
CA PRO A 128 21.03 -16.95 14.16
C PRO A 128 19.53 -17.11 13.80
N ASP A 129 18.65 -16.70 14.69
CA ASP A 129 17.19 -16.77 14.49
C ASP A 129 16.68 -15.77 13.45
N LEU A 130 17.41 -14.68 13.21
CA LEU A 130 17.07 -13.70 12.18
C LEU A 130 17.13 -14.32 10.78
N GLN A 131 18.20 -15.04 10.48
CA GLN A 131 18.37 -15.71 9.19
C GLN A 131 17.29 -16.77 8.98
N ASN A 132 17.02 -17.59 9.99
CA ASN A 132 15.95 -18.59 9.90
C ASN A 132 14.58 -17.96 9.65
N ALA A 133 14.26 -16.85 10.33
CA ALA A 133 13.01 -16.12 10.13
C ALA A 133 12.90 -15.53 8.71
N LEU A 134 13.97 -14.91 8.21
CA LEU A 134 14.02 -14.34 6.86
C LEU A 134 13.84 -15.41 5.78
N LEU A 135 14.52 -16.55 5.91
CA LEU A 135 14.42 -17.66 4.95
C LEU A 135 13.03 -18.30 4.97
N THR A 136 12.49 -18.60 6.15
CA THR A 136 11.17 -19.23 6.29
C THR A 136 10.06 -18.36 5.68
N GLN A 137 10.18 -17.04 5.82
CA GLN A 137 9.20 -16.09 5.29
C GLN A 137 9.58 -15.53 3.91
N HIS A 138 10.52 -16.16 3.20
CA HIS A 138 10.87 -15.78 1.83
C HIS A 138 11.28 -14.30 1.70
N PHE A 139 11.97 -13.78 2.72
CA PHE A 139 12.36 -12.37 2.88
C PHE A 139 11.18 -11.38 2.84
N ARG A 140 9.94 -11.84 3.08
CA ARG A 140 8.73 -11.02 3.21
C ARG A 140 8.37 -10.81 4.68
N LEU A 141 9.29 -10.20 5.43
CA LEU A 141 9.07 -9.87 6.83
C LEU A 141 8.64 -8.40 6.97
N PRO A 142 7.75 -8.08 7.93
CA PRO A 142 7.59 -6.70 8.38
C PRO A 142 8.93 -6.14 8.86
N LEU A 143 9.06 -4.82 8.78
CA LEU A 143 10.23 -4.08 9.20
C LEU A 143 10.66 -4.49 10.62
N ARG A 144 11.90 -4.97 10.77
CA ARG A 144 12.37 -5.65 11.99
C ARG A 144 13.59 -4.95 12.56
N GLU A 145 13.63 -4.78 13.88
CA GLU A 145 14.82 -4.26 14.56
C GLU A 145 15.93 -5.31 14.60
N VAL A 146 17.14 -4.88 14.28
CA VAL A 146 18.37 -5.67 14.33
C VAL A 146 19.48 -4.86 14.96
N THR A 147 20.44 -5.53 15.57
CA THR A 147 21.65 -4.87 16.09
C THR A 147 22.83 -5.18 15.18
N LEU A 148 23.55 -4.14 14.76
CA LEU A 148 24.80 -4.30 14.01
C LEU A 148 25.87 -3.43 14.67
N ASN A 149 27.00 -4.04 15.08
CA ASN A 149 28.09 -3.36 15.79
C ASN A 149 27.66 -2.45 16.95
N GLY A 150 26.65 -2.90 17.72
CA GLY A 150 26.12 -2.17 18.88
C GLY A 150 25.17 -1.02 18.54
N GLN A 151 24.88 -0.79 17.26
CA GLN A 151 23.85 0.15 16.81
C GLN A 151 22.54 -0.58 16.53
N ALA A 152 21.45 -0.07 17.09
CA ALA A 152 20.10 -0.54 16.79
C ALA A 152 19.65 0.06 15.46
N LEU A 153 19.26 -0.80 14.53
CA LEU A 153 18.87 -0.47 13.17
C LEU A 153 17.58 -1.20 12.83
N LEU A 154 16.89 -0.71 11.82
CA LEU A 154 15.69 -1.35 11.31
C LEU A 154 15.97 -1.92 9.93
N LEU A 155 15.73 -3.23 9.81
CA LEU A 155 15.95 -4.03 8.63
C LEU A 155 14.65 -4.14 7.84
N ASP A 156 14.76 -3.74 6.57
CA ASP A 156 13.74 -3.90 5.55
C ASP A 156 14.29 -4.83 4.47
N ALA A 157 13.49 -5.84 4.09
CA ALA A 157 13.91 -6.91 3.21
C ALA A 157 13.00 -6.97 1.99
N MET A 158 13.61 -6.91 0.80
CA MET A 158 12.93 -7.01 -0.48
C MET A 158 13.41 -8.27 -1.22
N PRO A 159 12.54 -9.27 -1.46
CA PRO A 159 12.94 -10.49 -2.16
C PRO A 159 13.28 -10.20 -3.63
N ILE A 160 14.24 -10.96 -4.16
CA ILE A 160 14.65 -10.97 -5.57
C ILE A 160 14.29 -12.34 -6.13
N SER A 161 13.50 -12.39 -7.20
CA SER A 161 13.10 -13.62 -7.89
C SER A 161 13.86 -13.78 -9.22
N GLU A 162 14.17 -15.02 -9.62
CA GLU A 162 14.86 -15.30 -10.91
C GLU A 162 14.00 -14.93 -12.13
N THR A 163 12.68 -15.08 -12.00
CA THR A 163 11.70 -14.72 -13.02
C THR A 163 10.54 -13.94 -12.40
N ALA A 164 10.09 -12.88 -13.08
CA ALA A 164 8.92 -12.12 -12.64
C ALA A 164 7.68 -13.05 -12.61
N GLY A 165 7.10 -13.25 -11.42
CA GLY A 165 5.89 -14.06 -11.22
C GLY A 165 6.12 -15.50 -10.72
N THR A 166 7.35 -15.93 -10.46
CA THR A 166 7.65 -17.23 -9.82
C THR A 166 8.07 -17.05 -8.36
N ASP A 167 7.63 -17.94 -7.46
CA ASP A 167 8.01 -17.95 -6.03
C ASP A 167 9.44 -18.49 -5.78
N GLN A 168 10.20 -18.74 -6.84
CA GLN A 168 11.59 -19.18 -6.78
C GLN A 168 12.51 -17.98 -6.53
N LEU A 169 12.98 -17.88 -5.29
CA LEU A 169 13.86 -16.80 -4.82
C LEU A 169 15.28 -16.97 -5.34
N ALA A 170 15.79 -15.92 -5.98
CA ALA A 170 17.22 -15.77 -6.25
C ALA A 170 17.97 -15.25 -5.01
N GLY A 171 17.30 -14.48 -4.15
CA GLY A 171 17.90 -13.85 -2.98
C GLY A 171 17.06 -12.71 -2.44
N ALA A 172 17.70 -11.72 -1.81
CA ALA A 172 17.04 -10.51 -1.32
C ALA A 172 17.98 -9.30 -1.28
N LEU A 173 17.38 -8.11 -1.34
CA LEU A 173 18.02 -6.85 -1.00
C LEU A 173 17.56 -6.46 0.41
N LEU A 174 18.50 -6.18 1.31
CA LEU A 174 18.21 -5.72 2.65
C LEU A 174 18.75 -4.29 2.81
N THR A 175 17.92 -3.43 3.38
CA THR A 175 18.27 -2.05 3.70
C THR A 175 18.15 -1.85 5.20
N LEU A 176 19.13 -1.18 5.79
CA LEU A 176 19.14 -0.83 7.21
C LEU A 176 18.86 0.66 7.38
N TYR A 177 18.00 0.99 8.32
CA TYR A 177 17.64 2.36 8.65
C TYR A 177 17.97 2.67 10.10
N GLU A 178 18.41 3.90 10.35
CA GLU A 178 18.39 4.44 11.70
C GLU A 178 16.92 4.63 12.15
N PRO A 179 16.57 4.26 13.40
CA PRO A 179 15.21 4.43 13.93
C PRO A 179 14.68 5.86 13.84
N SER A 180 15.57 6.87 13.86
CA SER A 180 15.27 8.30 13.73
C SER A 180 14.81 8.72 12.32
N ARG A 181 15.20 7.99 11.26
CA ARG A 181 14.94 8.36 9.85
C ARG A 181 13.65 7.77 9.29
N ILE A 182 13.02 6.85 10.00
CA ILE A 182 11.79 6.20 9.56
C ILE A 182 10.60 7.15 9.55
N GLY A 183 10.53 8.14 10.45
CA GLY A 183 9.46 9.16 10.40
C GLY A 183 9.45 9.93 9.07
N ALA A 184 10.64 10.28 8.56
CA ALA A 184 10.80 11.00 7.30
C ALA A 184 10.56 10.10 6.07
N ARG A 185 10.87 8.80 6.16
CA ARG A 185 10.68 7.87 5.03
C ARG A 185 9.34 7.14 5.04
N LEU A 186 8.64 6.97 6.16
CA LEU A 186 7.20 6.65 6.18
C LEU A 186 6.41 7.83 5.61
N ALA A 187 6.84 9.07 5.86
CA ALA A 187 6.31 10.24 5.15
C ALA A 187 6.64 10.20 3.64
N ALA A 188 7.83 9.71 3.24
CA ALA A 188 8.26 9.56 1.84
C ALA A 188 7.67 8.32 1.11
N LEU A 189 7.36 7.23 1.81
CA LEU A 189 6.69 6.03 1.29
C LEU A 189 5.16 6.22 1.23
N HIS A 190 4.63 7.19 1.97
CA HIS A 190 3.26 7.70 1.82
C HIS A 190 3.18 8.87 0.81
N HIS A 191 4.27 9.18 0.11
CA HIS A 191 4.43 10.29 -0.84
C HIS A 191 4.03 9.92 -2.27
N ASP A 192 3.19 8.89 -2.44
CA ASP A 192 2.60 8.54 -3.73
C ASP A 192 1.20 9.15 -3.96
N TYR A 193 0.68 9.91 -2.98
CA TYR A 193 -0.53 10.69 -3.18
C TYR A 193 -0.16 12.11 -3.59
N ALA A 194 -0.47 12.47 -4.85
CA ALA A 194 -0.36 13.82 -5.38
C ALA A 194 -0.73 14.88 -4.32
N GLU A 195 0.22 15.76 -4.00
CA GLU A 195 0.06 16.69 -2.88
C GLU A 195 -0.92 17.81 -3.23
N GLY A 196 -1.94 18.02 -2.38
CA GLY A 196 -2.90 19.13 -2.49
C GLY A 196 -4.35 18.73 -2.78
N PHE A 197 -5.25 19.72 -2.90
CA PHE A 197 -6.69 19.49 -3.16
C PHE A 197 -6.98 18.88 -4.54
N ASP A 198 -6.00 18.82 -5.44
CA ASP A 198 -6.13 18.14 -6.72
C ASP A 198 -6.31 16.62 -6.55
N SER A 199 -5.86 16.06 -5.41
CA SER A 199 -6.16 14.68 -5.01
C SER A 199 -7.63 14.46 -4.59
N LEU A 200 -8.34 15.52 -4.22
CA LEU A 200 -9.77 15.49 -3.88
C LEU A 200 -10.61 15.62 -5.15
N LEU A 201 -10.76 14.51 -5.86
CA LEU A 201 -11.54 14.45 -7.10
C LEU A 201 -13.02 14.77 -6.86
N GLY A 202 -13.57 15.67 -7.69
CA GLY A 202 -14.98 16.02 -7.68
C GLY A 202 -15.23 17.52 -7.87
N ASP A 203 -16.34 17.82 -8.55
CA ASP A 203 -16.83 19.16 -8.88
C ASP A 203 -18.28 19.38 -8.44
N SER A 204 -18.87 18.44 -7.72
CA SER A 204 -20.21 18.63 -7.15
C SER A 204 -20.26 19.83 -6.20
N PRO A 205 -21.41 20.50 -6.07
CA PRO A 205 -21.58 21.61 -5.12
C PRO A 205 -21.08 21.33 -3.69
N PRO A 206 -21.34 20.15 -3.06
CA PRO A 206 -20.82 19.87 -1.72
C PRO A 206 -19.30 19.72 -1.71
N VAL A 207 -18.68 19.09 -2.71
CA VAL A 207 -17.22 18.95 -2.80
C VAL A 207 -16.54 20.31 -3.03
N ARG A 208 -17.11 21.18 -3.89
CA ARG A 208 -16.60 22.54 -4.07
C ARG A 208 -16.68 23.38 -2.79
N THR A 209 -17.77 23.24 -2.05
CA THR A 209 -17.95 23.90 -0.75
C THR A 209 -16.92 23.41 0.26
N LEU A 210 -16.69 22.08 0.33
CA LEU A 210 -15.65 21.48 1.15
C LEU A 210 -14.26 22.05 0.78
N LYS A 211 -13.87 22.03 -0.50
CA LYS A 211 -12.59 22.57 -0.97
C LYS A 211 -12.39 24.03 -0.56
N ALA A 212 -13.40 24.88 -0.77
CA ALA A 212 -13.33 26.30 -0.43
C ALA A 212 -13.24 26.56 1.08
N ARG A 213 -13.92 25.76 1.92
CA ARG A 213 -13.77 25.84 3.38
C ARG A 213 -12.39 25.34 3.81
N ALA A 214 -11.97 24.20 3.27
CA ALA A 214 -10.74 23.53 3.61
C ALA A 214 -9.50 24.39 3.25
N GLN A 215 -9.52 25.09 2.12
CA GLN A 215 -8.49 26.09 1.77
C GLN A 215 -8.37 27.23 2.80
N ARG A 216 -9.49 27.73 3.33
CA ARG A 216 -9.46 28.81 4.33
C ARG A 216 -8.88 28.31 5.65
N VAL A 217 -9.37 27.16 6.15
CA VAL A 217 -8.90 26.60 7.43
C VAL A 217 -7.47 26.05 7.37
N ALA A 218 -6.99 25.65 6.19
CA ALA A 218 -5.61 25.20 5.99
C ALA A 218 -4.57 26.26 6.39
N THR A 219 -4.87 27.53 6.16
CA THR A 219 -3.97 28.66 6.48
C THR A 219 -3.88 29.00 7.96
N LEU A 220 -4.82 28.50 8.77
CA LEU A 220 -4.87 28.75 10.21
C LEU A 220 -4.09 27.66 10.95
N ASP A 221 -3.41 28.01 12.04
CA ASP A 221 -2.60 27.05 12.82
C ASP A 221 -3.39 26.38 13.97
N ALA A 222 -4.71 26.55 14.01
CA ALA A 222 -5.56 25.98 15.03
C ALA A 222 -5.88 24.48 14.77
N PRO A 223 -6.26 23.72 15.82
CA PRO A 223 -6.77 22.37 15.67
C PRO A 223 -7.96 22.30 14.72
N LEU A 224 -8.00 21.25 13.90
CA LEU A 224 -9.08 21.02 12.93
C LEU A 224 -9.66 19.61 13.09
N LEU A 225 -10.98 19.57 13.30
CA LEU A 225 -11.78 18.35 13.35
C LEU A 225 -12.46 18.08 12.00
N ILE A 226 -12.21 16.91 11.42
CA ILE A 226 -12.76 16.47 10.15
C ILE A 226 -13.81 15.40 10.43
N HIS A 227 -15.08 15.74 10.25
CA HIS A 227 -16.20 14.84 10.43
C HIS A 227 -16.63 14.22 9.10
N GLY A 228 -16.99 12.95 9.10
CA GLY A 228 -17.58 12.29 7.93
C GLY A 228 -17.58 10.78 8.04
N GLU A 229 -18.46 10.15 7.25
CA GLU A 229 -18.61 8.69 7.24
C GLU A 229 -17.30 7.96 6.89
N THR A 230 -17.21 6.70 7.29
CA THR A 230 -16.08 5.83 6.97
C THR A 230 -15.94 5.67 5.46
N GLY A 231 -14.71 5.77 4.96
CA GLY A 231 -14.41 5.62 3.52
C GLY A 231 -14.71 6.84 2.65
N THR A 232 -14.96 8.03 3.23
CA THR A 232 -15.21 9.28 2.47
C THR A 232 -13.94 10.03 2.03
N GLY A 233 -12.77 9.65 2.55
CA GLY A 233 -11.48 10.30 2.24
C GLY A 233 -11.04 11.39 3.23
N LYS A 234 -11.38 11.26 4.52
CA LYS A 234 -11.00 12.22 5.57
C LYS A 234 -9.48 12.48 5.64
N GLU A 235 -8.67 11.45 5.49
CA GLU A 235 -7.20 11.59 5.46
C GLU A 235 -6.71 12.44 4.27
N LEU A 236 -7.33 12.30 3.09
CA LEU A 236 -6.99 13.14 1.93
C LEU A 236 -7.27 14.62 2.20
N VAL A 237 -8.38 14.92 2.90
CA VAL A 237 -8.70 16.28 3.34
C VAL A 237 -7.64 16.80 4.31
N ALA A 238 -7.22 15.98 5.28
CA ALA A 238 -6.17 16.34 6.24
C ALA A 238 -4.83 16.64 5.55
N ARG A 239 -4.41 15.77 4.63
CA ARG A 239 -3.18 15.94 3.82
C ARG A 239 -3.25 17.20 2.96
N ALA A 240 -4.37 17.45 2.30
CA ALA A 240 -4.59 18.67 1.52
C ALA A 240 -4.52 19.94 2.38
N CYS A 241 -5.06 19.90 3.61
CA CYS A 241 -4.95 21.02 4.55
C CYS A 241 -3.50 21.26 4.99
N HIS A 242 -2.73 20.20 5.25
CA HIS A 242 -1.32 20.31 5.59
C HIS A 242 -0.49 20.90 4.44
N ALA A 243 -0.69 20.42 3.21
CA ALA A 243 0.03 20.87 2.02
C ALA A 243 -0.17 22.37 1.71
N LEU A 244 -1.29 22.96 2.14
CA LEU A 244 -1.59 24.39 1.99
C LEU A 244 -1.32 25.23 3.24
N SER A 245 -0.86 24.60 4.32
CA SER A 245 -0.53 25.30 5.55
C SER A 245 0.86 25.93 5.51
N ALA A 246 1.16 26.78 6.50
CA ALA A 246 2.51 27.28 6.73
C ALA A 246 3.52 26.16 7.04
N ARG A 247 3.03 24.98 7.47
CA ARG A 247 3.83 23.81 7.87
C ARG A 247 4.03 22.78 6.75
N ARG A 248 3.68 23.11 5.50
CA ARG A 248 3.73 22.18 4.34
C ARG A 248 5.09 21.49 4.07
N ALA A 249 6.19 22.10 4.52
CA ALA A 249 7.54 21.55 4.36
C ALA A 249 8.00 20.74 5.59
N ALA A 250 7.20 20.73 6.66
CA ALA A 250 7.47 20.01 7.89
C ALA A 250 6.74 18.65 7.88
N PRO A 251 7.09 17.71 8.79
CA PRO A 251 6.51 16.38 8.77
C PRO A 251 4.99 16.37 8.95
N PHE A 252 4.32 15.47 8.21
CA PHE A 252 2.94 15.06 8.45
C PHE A 252 2.93 13.61 8.92
N LEU A 253 2.61 13.39 10.19
CA LEU A 253 2.55 12.05 10.77
C LEU A 253 1.11 11.69 11.13
N ALA A 254 0.71 10.46 10.85
CA ALA A 254 -0.65 9.99 11.07
C ALA A 254 -0.69 8.82 12.07
N LEU A 255 -1.70 8.81 12.93
CA LEU A 255 -2.02 7.72 13.85
C LEU A 255 -3.49 7.36 13.70
N ASN A 256 -3.78 6.08 13.44
CA ASN A 256 -5.15 5.58 13.50
C ASN A 256 -5.43 5.04 14.90
N CYS A 257 -6.29 5.72 15.65
CA CYS A 257 -6.59 5.39 17.04
C CYS A 257 -7.38 4.08 17.19
N ALA A 258 -8.06 3.62 16.14
CA ALA A 258 -8.83 2.36 16.15
C ALA A 258 -7.96 1.13 15.83
N ALA A 259 -6.79 1.31 15.22
CA ALA A 259 -5.98 0.20 14.69
C ALA A 259 -5.04 -0.42 15.74
N LEU A 260 -4.78 0.26 16.85
CA LEU A 260 -3.77 -0.14 17.83
C LEU A 260 -4.38 -0.35 19.22
N PRO A 261 -3.89 -1.33 20.00
CA PRO A 261 -4.19 -1.41 21.42
C PRO A 261 -3.77 -0.13 22.16
N GLU A 262 -4.48 0.21 23.24
CA GLU A 262 -4.27 1.45 24.00
C GLU A 262 -2.80 1.73 24.36
N ASN A 263 -2.10 0.75 24.94
CA ASN A 263 -0.69 0.91 25.34
C ASN A 263 0.24 1.14 24.14
N LEU A 264 -0.08 0.55 22.99
CA LEU A 264 0.69 0.76 21.77
C LEU A 264 0.39 2.13 21.17
N ALA A 265 -0.88 2.54 21.14
CA ALA A 265 -1.26 3.90 20.73
C ALA A 265 -0.61 4.97 21.62
N GLU A 266 -0.51 4.72 22.93
CA GLU A 266 0.18 5.61 23.87
C GLU A 266 1.67 5.75 23.56
N SER A 267 2.35 4.62 23.40
CA SER A 267 3.79 4.59 23.12
C SER A 267 4.14 5.09 21.72
N GLU A 268 3.27 4.92 20.73
CA GLU A 268 3.43 5.57 19.42
C GLU A 268 3.23 7.08 19.52
N LEU A 269 2.17 7.57 20.16
CA LEU A 269 1.86 9.00 20.19
C LEU A 269 2.85 9.80 21.06
N PHE A 270 3.12 9.32 22.27
CA PHE A 270 3.91 10.02 23.29
C PHE A 270 5.34 9.47 23.45
N GLY A 271 5.69 8.34 22.83
CA GLY A 271 6.98 7.70 23.05
C GLY A 271 7.10 7.06 24.43
N TYR A 272 8.22 6.39 24.67
CA TYR A 272 8.52 5.76 25.95
C TYR A 272 9.96 5.99 26.38
N ALA A 273 10.18 6.05 27.69
CA ALA A 273 11.50 6.15 28.29
C ALA A 273 12.22 4.78 28.37
N PRO A 274 13.55 4.74 28.47
CA PRO A 274 14.29 3.52 28.75
C PRO A 274 13.70 2.72 29.91
N GLY A 275 13.41 1.43 29.70
CA GLY A 275 12.91 0.55 30.75
C GLY A 275 11.46 0.79 31.20
N ALA A 276 10.65 1.52 30.42
CA ALA A 276 9.26 1.81 30.76
C ALA A 276 8.37 0.55 30.91
N PHE A 277 8.67 -0.53 30.20
CA PHE A 277 7.98 -1.82 30.28
C PHE A 277 8.88 -2.98 29.84
N THR A 278 8.46 -4.22 30.08
CA THR A 278 9.18 -5.42 29.66
C THR A 278 9.26 -5.51 28.13
N GLY A 279 10.46 -5.40 27.57
CA GLY A 279 10.69 -5.33 26.12
C GLY A 279 10.87 -3.91 25.56
N ALA A 280 10.82 -2.87 26.41
CA ALA A 280 11.15 -1.51 26.00
C ALA A 280 12.62 -1.42 25.57
N GLN A 281 12.89 -0.75 24.45
CA GLN A 281 14.26 -0.48 23.99
C GLN A 281 15.07 0.22 25.08
N ARG A 282 16.34 -0.17 25.23
CA ARG A 282 17.27 0.42 26.23
C ARG A 282 17.48 1.93 26.03
N GLY A 283 17.26 2.46 24.83
CA GLY A 283 17.33 3.89 24.52
C GLY A 283 15.99 4.65 24.66
N GLY A 284 14.88 3.95 24.90
CA GLY A 284 13.54 4.51 24.72
C GLY A 284 13.19 4.73 23.25
N LYS A 285 11.98 5.24 22.98
CA LYS A 285 11.51 5.58 21.62
C LYS A 285 10.83 6.96 21.63
N PRO A 286 11.18 7.87 20.70
CA PRO A 286 10.46 9.13 20.55
C PRO A 286 9.04 8.89 20.01
N GLY A 287 8.08 9.69 20.48
CA GLY A 287 6.69 9.61 20.02
C GLY A 287 6.44 10.40 18.74
N LEU A 288 5.29 10.17 18.10
CA LEU A 288 4.86 10.91 16.92
C LEU A 288 4.79 12.43 17.17
N LEU A 289 4.40 12.87 18.38
CA LEU A 289 4.39 14.29 18.73
C LEU A 289 5.80 14.91 18.69
N GLU A 290 6.82 14.15 19.09
CA GLU A 290 8.22 14.58 19.04
C GLU A 290 8.77 14.59 17.62
N LEU A 291 8.50 13.51 16.88
CA LEU A 291 8.93 13.36 15.48
C LEU A 291 8.27 14.40 14.55
N ALA A 292 7.07 14.87 14.91
CA ALA A 292 6.34 15.89 14.16
C ALA A 292 6.55 17.31 14.70
N ASN A 293 7.57 17.57 15.52
CA ASN A 293 7.83 18.92 16.02
C ASN A 293 7.95 19.93 14.87
N HIS A 294 7.28 21.07 14.98
CA HIS A 294 7.02 22.08 13.93
C HIS A 294 6.18 21.61 12.72
N GLY A 295 5.74 20.36 12.73
CA GLY A 295 4.90 19.72 11.72
C GLY A 295 3.45 19.57 12.13
N THR A 296 2.82 18.51 11.63
CA THR A 296 1.40 18.20 11.83
C THR A 296 1.22 16.74 12.22
N VAL A 297 0.39 16.49 13.23
CA VAL A 297 -0.06 15.14 13.57
C VAL A 297 -1.54 15.00 13.23
N PHE A 298 -1.86 13.96 12.48
CA PHE A 298 -3.21 13.56 12.12
C PHE A 298 -3.66 12.37 12.97
N LEU A 299 -4.76 12.54 13.70
CA LEU A 299 -5.38 11.51 14.53
C LEU A 299 -6.66 11.01 13.84
N ASP A 300 -6.60 9.86 13.19
CA ASP A 300 -7.77 9.24 12.57
C ASP A 300 -8.56 8.41 13.58
N GLU A 301 -9.87 8.41 13.42
CA GLU A 301 -10.84 7.79 14.33
C GLU A 301 -10.65 8.20 15.80
N ILE A 302 -10.53 9.52 16.06
CA ILE A 302 -10.30 10.08 17.41
C ILE A 302 -11.40 9.70 18.42
N GLY A 303 -12.61 9.38 17.95
CA GLY A 303 -13.69 8.87 18.78
C GLY A 303 -13.41 7.49 19.40
N GLU A 304 -12.46 6.72 18.87
CA GLU A 304 -12.06 5.42 19.44
C GLU A 304 -10.98 5.54 20.53
N MET A 305 -10.51 6.77 20.82
CA MET A 305 -9.50 6.99 21.84
C MET A 305 -10.05 6.73 23.25
N SER A 306 -9.30 5.98 24.06
CA SER A 306 -9.68 5.69 25.45
C SER A 306 -9.72 6.96 26.33
N PRO A 307 -10.51 6.97 27.42
CA PRO A 307 -10.55 8.11 28.33
C PRO A 307 -9.18 8.50 28.91
N TYR A 308 -8.29 7.52 29.10
CA TYR A 308 -6.92 7.75 29.57
C TYR A 308 -6.08 8.51 28.54
N LEU A 309 -6.10 8.07 27.27
CA LEU A 309 -5.42 8.77 26.19
C LEU A 309 -6.02 10.16 25.93
N GLN A 310 -7.34 10.31 26.04
CA GLN A 310 -8.02 11.61 25.96
C GLN A 310 -7.47 12.59 26.99
N ALA A 311 -7.26 12.15 28.24
CA ALA A 311 -6.68 13.00 29.28
C ALA A 311 -5.23 13.43 28.98
N LYS A 312 -4.42 12.54 28.41
CA LYS A 312 -3.05 12.87 28.00
C LYS A 312 -3.01 13.83 26.81
N LEU A 313 -3.84 13.60 25.80
CA LEU A 313 -3.95 14.49 24.64
C LEU A 313 -4.43 15.88 25.05
N LEU A 314 -5.38 15.97 25.98
CA LEU A 314 -5.85 17.25 26.53
C LEU A 314 -4.71 18.05 27.19
N ARG A 315 -3.85 17.38 27.96
CA ARG A 315 -2.67 18.02 28.56
C ARG A 315 -1.75 18.58 27.48
N PHE A 316 -1.46 17.77 26.46
CA PHE A 316 -0.66 18.21 25.32
C PHE A 316 -1.26 19.44 24.61
N LEU A 317 -2.56 19.43 24.31
CA LEU A 317 -3.26 20.54 23.64
C LEU A 317 -3.34 21.84 24.47
N SER A 318 -2.90 21.82 25.74
CA SER A 318 -2.95 22.99 26.60
C SER A 318 -1.75 23.93 26.41
N ASP A 319 -0.54 23.39 26.35
CA ASP A 319 0.71 24.16 26.25
C ASP A 319 1.81 23.49 25.41
N GLY A 320 1.49 22.39 24.72
CA GLY A 320 2.44 21.62 23.91
C GLY A 320 3.35 20.70 24.72
N THR A 321 3.05 20.46 26.01
CA THR A 321 3.88 19.62 26.88
C THR A 321 3.29 18.23 27.11
N PHE A 322 4.16 17.23 27.19
CA PHE A 322 3.77 15.86 27.55
C PHE A 322 4.94 15.11 28.22
N ARG A 323 4.68 13.92 28.76
CA ARG A 323 5.70 13.01 29.27
C ARG A 323 5.65 11.70 28.50
N ARG A 324 6.83 11.16 28.20
CA ARG A 324 6.96 9.79 27.64
C ARG A 324 6.41 8.77 28.64
N VAL A 325 5.95 7.62 28.14
CA VAL A 325 5.55 6.50 29.00
C VAL A 325 6.71 6.06 29.88
N GLY A 326 6.48 5.96 31.19
CA GLY A 326 7.51 5.64 32.19
C GLY A 326 8.56 6.73 32.41
N GLY A 327 8.44 7.89 31.76
CA GLY A 327 9.37 9.01 31.91
C GLY A 327 8.86 10.09 32.87
N GLU A 328 9.78 10.69 33.62
CA GLU A 328 9.46 11.84 34.50
C GLU A 328 9.69 13.20 33.83
N ARG A 329 10.51 13.22 32.76
CA ARG A 329 10.86 14.43 32.02
C ARG A 329 9.70 14.88 31.13
N GLU A 330 9.39 16.17 31.21
CA GLU A 330 8.46 16.83 30.29
C GLU A 330 9.18 17.24 29.01
N GLU A 331 8.58 16.90 27.89
CA GLU A 331 8.99 17.33 26.56
C GLU A 331 8.00 18.37 26.06
N ARG A 332 8.51 19.42 25.40
CA ARG A 332 7.70 20.48 24.80
C ARG A 332 7.92 20.50 23.30
N VAL A 333 6.84 20.44 22.55
CA VAL A 333 6.85 20.45 21.08
C VAL A 333 5.77 21.37 20.55
N ASP A 334 5.96 21.85 19.33
CA ASP A 334 5.03 22.71 18.62
C ASP A 334 4.43 21.94 17.43
N VAL A 335 3.24 21.36 17.61
CA VAL A 335 2.59 20.50 16.62
C VAL A 335 1.18 20.97 16.35
N ARG A 336 0.83 21.10 15.07
CA ARG A 336 -0.56 21.29 14.66
C ARG A 336 -1.31 19.96 14.70
N ILE A 337 -2.48 19.93 15.34
CA ILE A 337 -3.31 18.73 15.43
C ILE A 337 -4.45 18.79 14.41
N LEU A 338 -4.51 17.77 13.57
CA LEU A 338 -5.65 17.45 12.72
C LEU A 338 -6.29 16.18 13.29
N SER A 339 -7.62 16.10 13.34
CA SER A 339 -8.32 14.92 13.84
C SER A 339 -9.48 14.56 12.94
N ALA A 340 -9.81 13.27 12.85
CA ALA A 340 -10.93 12.80 12.07
C ALA A 340 -11.76 11.77 12.82
N THR A 341 -13.06 11.74 12.56
CA THR A 341 -13.98 10.76 13.16
C THR A 341 -15.23 10.59 12.28
N HIS A 342 -15.82 9.40 12.33
CA HIS A 342 -17.18 9.15 11.81
C HIS A 342 -18.25 9.17 12.90
N ARG A 343 -17.85 9.25 14.18
CA ARG A 343 -18.74 9.25 15.34
C ARG A 343 -19.16 10.66 15.71
N ASP A 344 -20.39 10.76 16.19
CA ASP A 344 -20.94 11.98 16.79
C ASP A 344 -20.31 12.21 18.17
N LEU A 345 -19.29 13.08 18.22
CA LEU A 345 -18.58 13.38 19.46
C LEU A 345 -19.45 14.14 20.46
N GLU A 346 -20.40 14.97 20.00
CA GLU A 346 -21.31 15.71 20.89
C GLU A 346 -22.20 14.73 21.67
N ARG A 347 -22.74 13.74 20.95
CA ARG A 347 -23.47 12.64 21.59
C ARG A 347 -22.59 11.85 22.55
N MET A 348 -21.36 11.50 22.16
CA MET A 348 -20.44 10.77 23.04
C MET A 348 -20.08 11.56 24.30
N VAL A 349 -19.98 12.88 24.23
CA VAL A 349 -19.79 13.74 25.41
C VAL A 349 -21.00 13.61 26.34
N SER A 350 -22.22 13.69 25.81
CA SER A 350 -23.45 13.54 26.60
C SER A 350 -23.58 12.16 27.25
N GLU A 351 -23.05 11.12 26.61
CA GLU A 351 -23.06 9.73 27.08
C GLU A 351 -21.83 9.40 27.97
N GLY A 352 -20.90 10.33 28.17
CA GLY A 352 -19.69 10.16 28.98
C GLY A 352 -18.57 9.34 28.33
N GLY A 353 -18.69 9.01 27.04
CA GLY A 353 -17.70 8.29 26.25
C GLY A 353 -16.56 9.16 25.69
N PHE A 354 -16.75 10.48 25.69
CA PHE A 354 -15.72 11.45 25.28
C PHE A 354 -15.70 12.63 26.24
N ARG A 355 -14.52 13.17 26.53
CA ARG A 355 -14.41 14.31 27.45
C ARG A 355 -14.84 15.61 26.77
N GLU A 356 -15.69 16.36 27.47
CA GLU A 356 -16.19 17.67 27.02
C GLU A 356 -15.05 18.68 26.80
N ASP A 357 -14.08 18.75 27.73
CA ASP A 357 -12.95 19.66 27.64
C ASP A 357 -12.05 19.41 26.42
N LEU A 358 -11.84 18.13 26.08
CA LEU A 358 -11.08 17.74 24.89
C LEU A 358 -11.84 18.07 23.61
N PHE A 359 -13.16 17.82 23.58
CA PHE A 359 -13.99 18.13 22.44
C PHE A 359 -13.89 19.61 22.05
N TYR A 360 -14.01 20.53 23.02
CA TYR A 360 -13.91 21.96 22.72
C TYR A 360 -12.51 22.40 22.27
N ARG A 361 -11.44 21.73 22.71
CA ARG A 361 -10.07 22.02 22.23
C ARG A 361 -9.80 21.49 20.83
N LEU A 362 -10.45 20.39 20.43
CA LEU A 362 -10.31 19.82 19.08
C LEU A 362 -11.22 20.51 18.07
N ASN A 363 -12.46 20.83 18.45
CA ASN A 363 -13.48 21.42 17.59
C ASN A 363 -13.37 22.97 17.50
N VAL A 364 -12.15 23.47 17.29
CA VAL A 364 -11.90 24.90 17.06
C VAL A 364 -12.22 25.27 15.61
N LEU A 365 -11.73 24.44 14.68
CA LEU A 365 -12.10 24.47 13.27
C LEU A 365 -12.75 23.14 12.93
N ASN A 366 -13.75 23.15 12.05
CA ASN A 366 -14.37 21.92 11.57
C ASN A 366 -14.57 21.88 10.07
N LEU A 367 -14.53 20.68 9.52
CA LEU A 367 -14.88 20.37 8.15
C LEU A 367 -15.75 19.11 8.12
N GLU A 368 -16.79 19.15 7.31
CA GLU A 368 -17.66 18.01 7.08
C GLU A 368 -17.42 17.46 5.67
N VAL A 369 -17.05 16.18 5.61
CA VAL A 369 -16.79 15.47 4.36
C VAL A 369 -18.09 14.79 3.90
N PRO A 370 -18.67 15.21 2.77
CA PRO A 370 -19.96 14.69 2.33
C PRO A 370 -19.82 13.22 1.93
N PRO A 371 -20.81 12.37 2.26
CA PRO A 371 -20.85 10.99 1.81
C PRO A 371 -20.99 10.93 0.29
N LEU A 372 -20.57 9.82 -0.31
CA LEU A 372 -20.48 9.64 -1.76
C LEU A 372 -21.84 9.84 -2.46
N ARG A 373 -22.93 9.38 -1.83
CA ARG A 373 -24.31 9.54 -2.31
C ARG A 373 -24.75 11.00 -2.52
N GLU A 374 -24.13 11.96 -1.83
CA GLU A 374 -24.43 13.38 -1.97
C GLU A 374 -23.58 14.06 -3.07
N ARG A 375 -22.57 13.37 -3.61
CA ARG A 375 -21.64 13.91 -4.61
C ARG A 375 -22.14 13.78 -6.05
N GLY A 376 -23.26 13.09 -6.28
CA GLY A 376 -23.91 12.99 -7.59
C GLY A 376 -22.96 12.49 -8.70
N GLN A 377 -22.75 13.32 -9.72
CA GLN A 377 -21.92 12.97 -10.90
C GLN A 377 -20.44 12.73 -10.59
N ASP A 378 -19.95 13.15 -9.43
CA ASP A 378 -18.59 12.85 -8.99
C ASP A 378 -18.35 11.34 -8.83
N ILE A 379 -19.42 10.54 -8.62
CA ILE A 379 -19.34 9.08 -8.57
C ILE A 379 -18.75 8.54 -9.88
N LEU A 380 -19.20 9.05 -11.03
CA LEU A 380 -18.70 8.61 -12.35
C LEU A 380 -17.29 9.12 -12.64
N LEU A 381 -16.94 10.30 -12.12
CA LEU A 381 -15.56 10.81 -12.18
C LEU A 381 -14.61 9.88 -11.40
N LEU A 382 -14.96 9.57 -10.16
CA LEU A 382 -14.20 8.67 -9.30
C LEU A 382 -14.12 7.26 -9.89
N ALA A 383 -15.23 6.73 -10.41
CA ALA A 383 -15.27 5.41 -11.02
C ALA A 383 -14.31 5.30 -12.23
N ARG A 384 -14.25 6.33 -13.08
CA ARG A 384 -13.29 6.38 -14.19
C ARG A 384 -11.85 6.47 -13.72
N HIS A 385 -11.59 7.25 -12.67
CA HIS A 385 -10.25 7.35 -12.09
C HIS A 385 -9.79 6.01 -11.51
N PHE A 386 -10.62 5.35 -10.69
CA PHE A 386 -10.29 4.05 -10.13
C PHE A 386 -10.16 2.96 -11.19
N MET A 387 -10.91 3.04 -12.29
CA MET A 387 -10.75 2.11 -13.41
C MET A 387 -9.35 2.23 -14.03
N GLN A 388 -8.87 3.46 -14.24
CA GLN A 388 -7.52 3.70 -14.76
C GLN A 388 -6.45 3.15 -13.81
N GLN A 389 -6.58 3.45 -12.51
CA GLN A 389 -5.66 2.95 -11.49
C GLN A 389 -5.67 1.41 -11.41
N ALA A 390 -6.86 0.79 -11.40
CA ALA A 390 -6.99 -0.65 -11.34
C ALA A 390 -6.34 -1.34 -12.55
N CYS A 391 -6.61 -0.86 -13.77
CA CYS A 391 -6.01 -1.42 -14.99
C CYS A 391 -4.47 -1.30 -14.98
N ALA A 392 -3.94 -0.16 -14.53
CA ALA A 392 -2.49 0.03 -14.39
C ALA A 392 -1.89 -0.93 -13.35
N GLN A 393 -2.54 -1.06 -12.20
CA GLN A 393 -2.09 -1.94 -11.11
C GLN A 393 -2.05 -3.41 -11.51
N ILE A 394 -3.03 -3.89 -12.30
CA ILE A 394 -3.08 -5.28 -12.78
C ILE A 394 -2.44 -5.46 -14.16
N GLN A 395 -1.73 -4.45 -14.66
CA GLN A 395 -0.97 -4.47 -15.92
C GLN A 395 -1.80 -4.90 -17.15
N ARG A 396 -3.06 -4.47 -17.25
CA ARG A 396 -3.93 -4.73 -18.40
C ARG A 396 -4.23 -3.48 -19.22
N SER A 397 -4.75 -3.69 -20.43
CA SER A 397 -5.29 -2.61 -21.26
C SER A 397 -6.41 -1.85 -20.55
N GLN A 398 -6.49 -0.54 -20.79
CA GLN A 398 -7.47 0.33 -20.15
C GLN A 398 -8.91 -0.13 -20.42
N CYS A 399 -9.64 -0.47 -19.36
CA CYS A 399 -11.05 -0.77 -19.43
C CYS A 399 -11.90 0.50 -19.38
N ARG A 400 -13.11 0.42 -19.95
CA ARG A 400 -14.11 1.49 -19.88
C ARG A 400 -15.43 0.94 -19.35
N LEU A 401 -16.07 1.72 -18.49
CA LEU A 401 -17.43 1.47 -18.05
C LEU A 401 -18.40 1.77 -19.19
N THR A 402 -19.28 0.83 -19.51
CA THR A 402 -20.31 1.06 -20.52
C THR A 402 -21.41 2.00 -19.97
N PRO A 403 -22.12 2.76 -20.82
CA PRO A 403 -23.16 3.71 -20.35
C PRO A 403 -24.26 3.07 -19.49
N GLU A 404 -24.55 1.78 -19.69
CA GLU A 404 -25.55 1.01 -18.94
C GLU A 404 -25.17 0.87 -17.46
N THR A 405 -23.89 1.01 -17.11
CA THR A 405 -23.42 0.97 -15.72
C THR A 405 -23.75 2.25 -14.94
N TYR A 406 -23.96 3.39 -15.61
CA TYR A 406 -24.02 4.69 -14.94
C TYR A 406 -25.24 4.83 -14.01
N PRO A 407 -26.46 4.41 -14.39
CA PRO A 407 -27.60 4.45 -13.49
C PRO A 407 -27.38 3.60 -12.24
N ALA A 408 -26.74 2.43 -12.37
CA ALA A 408 -26.45 1.55 -11.24
C ALA A 408 -25.44 2.19 -10.27
N LEU A 409 -24.40 2.83 -10.80
CA LEU A 409 -23.41 3.54 -9.99
C LEU A 409 -23.99 4.77 -9.29
N LEU A 410 -24.80 5.57 -10.01
CA LEU A 410 -25.41 6.79 -9.48
C LEU A 410 -26.54 6.52 -8.49
N GLY A 411 -27.31 5.44 -8.70
CA GLY A 411 -28.46 5.06 -7.87
C GLY A 411 -28.10 4.31 -6.58
N ASN A 412 -26.84 3.89 -6.41
CA ASN A 412 -26.42 3.17 -5.22
C ASN A 412 -26.20 4.11 -4.02
N ARG A 413 -26.48 3.62 -2.81
CA ARG A 413 -26.32 4.37 -1.55
C ARG A 413 -24.87 4.49 -1.09
N TRP A 414 -23.99 3.60 -1.55
CA TRP A 414 -22.57 3.55 -1.20
C TRP A 414 -22.29 3.61 0.31
N PRO A 415 -22.77 2.64 1.12
CA PRO A 415 -22.53 2.62 2.57
C PRO A 415 -21.04 2.62 2.95
N GLY A 416 -20.15 2.07 2.10
CA GLY A 416 -18.70 2.15 2.29
C GLY A 416 -18.03 3.30 1.51
N ASN A 417 -18.83 4.24 1.02
CA ASN A 417 -18.41 5.46 0.32
C ASN A 417 -17.38 5.18 -0.80
N VAL A 418 -16.33 6.00 -0.88
CA VAL A 418 -15.29 5.95 -1.93
C VAL A 418 -14.53 4.63 -1.88
N ARG A 419 -14.28 4.08 -0.67
CA ARG A 419 -13.58 2.79 -0.50
C ARG A 419 -14.38 1.64 -1.10
N GLN A 420 -15.71 1.62 -0.93
CA GLN A 420 -16.56 0.62 -1.57
C GLN A 420 -16.55 0.78 -3.10
N LEU A 421 -16.70 2.00 -3.60
CA LEU A 421 -16.64 2.27 -5.05
C LEU A 421 -15.33 1.77 -5.66
N GLN A 422 -14.19 2.10 -5.04
CA GLN A 422 -12.87 1.66 -5.48
C GLN A 422 -12.79 0.13 -5.56
N ASN A 423 -13.26 -0.59 -4.53
CA ASN A 423 -13.25 -2.06 -4.51
C ASN A 423 -14.16 -2.66 -5.58
N VAL A 424 -15.35 -2.09 -5.81
CA VAL A 424 -16.26 -2.55 -6.87
C VAL A 424 -15.62 -2.38 -8.24
N ILE A 425 -15.05 -1.21 -8.51
CA ILE A 425 -14.40 -0.91 -9.80
C ILE A 425 -13.15 -1.79 -10.02
N PHE A 426 -12.34 -2.00 -8.98
CA PHE A 426 -11.18 -2.86 -9.05
C PHE A 426 -11.57 -4.31 -9.40
N ARG A 427 -12.59 -4.86 -8.72
CA ARG A 427 -13.08 -6.22 -8.99
C ARG A 427 -13.62 -6.36 -10.41
N ALA A 428 -14.40 -5.37 -10.87
CA ALA A 428 -14.90 -5.34 -12.24
C ALA A 428 -13.76 -5.30 -13.27
N ALA A 429 -12.72 -4.50 -13.02
CA ALA A 429 -11.53 -4.46 -13.87
C ALA A 429 -10.73 -5.78 -13.86
N ALA A 430 -10.75 -6.53 -12.76
CA ALA A 430 -10.02 -7.80 -12.64
C ALA A 430 -10.73 -8.97 -13.31
N ILE A 431 -12.07 -9.00 -13.29
CA ILE A 431 -12.88 -10.14 -13.77
C ILE A 431 -13.34 -9.94 -15.22
N CYS A 432 -13.41 -8.70 -15.72
CA CYS A 432 -13.91 -8.44 -17.05
C CYS A 432 -13.01 -9.04 -18.14
N ASP A 433 -13.54 -9.97 -18.93
CA ASP A 433 -12.84 -10.61 -20.06
C ASP A 433 -12.58 -9.65 -21.23
N SER A 434 -13.34 -8.56 -21.31
CA SER A 434 -13.25 -7.54 -22.37
C SER A 434 -12.67 -6.21 -21.85
N ASN A 435 -12.42 -5.24 -22.73
CA ASN A 435 -12.06 -3.88 -22.31
C ASN A 435 -13.30 -2.99 -22.01
N LEU A 436 -14.50 -3.58 -22.01
CA LEU A 436 -15.77 -2.93 -21.72
C LEU A 436 -16.43 -3.61 -20.51
N VAL A 437 -16.47 -2.89 -19.40
CA VAL A 437 -17.08 -3.35 -18.15
C VAL A 437 -18.58 -3.10 -18.22
N GLN A 438 -19.34 -4.19 -18.24
CA GLN A 438 -20.80 -4.18 -18.30
C GLN A 438 -21.41 -4.14 -16.89
N ILE A 439 -22.74 -4.01 -16.81
CA ILE A 439 -23.45 -3.96 -15.53
C ILE A 439 -23.28 -5.25 -14.73
N ASP A 440 -23.22 -6.41 -15.39
CA ASP A 440 -23.08 -7.72 -14.75
C ASP A 440 -21.69 -7.93 -14.13
N ASP A 441 -20.69 -7.16 -14.58
CA ASP A 441 -19.33 -7.17 -14.01
C ASP A 441 -19.24 -6.37 -12.70
N LEU A 442 -20.23 -5.52 -12.41
CA LEU A 442 -20.28 -4.71 -11.21
C LEU A 442 -20.91 -5.48 -10.05
N ASP A 443 -20.09 -6.14 -9.24
CA ASP A 443 -20.52 -6.67 -7.95
C ASP A 443 -20.76 -5.53 -6.94
N ILE A 444 -21.89 -4.83 -7.09
CA ILE A 444 -22.36 -3.83 -6.14
C ILE A 444 -23.13 -4.56 -5.04
N ALA A 445 -22.39 -5.24 -4.17
CA ALA A 445 -22.94 -5.88 -2.99
C ALA A 445 -23.67 -4.82 -2.13
N GLY A 446 -24.99 -4.98 -1.99
CA GLY A 446 -25.80 -4.14 -1.10
C GLY A 446 -26.89 -3.30 -1.75
N THR A 447 -27.41 -3.68 -2.90
CA THR A 447 -28.85 -3.59 -3.21
C THR A 447 -29.07 -4.53 -4.37
N ALA A 448 -29.82 -5.61 -4.14
CA ALA A 448 -30.70 -6.03 -5.22
C ALA A 448 -31.49 -4.77 -5.59
N VAL A 449 -31.13 -4.15 -6.71
CA VAL A 449 -32.17 -3.69 -7.60
C VAL A 449 -32.89 -4.99 -7.92
N ALA A 450 -33.86 -5.36 -7.07
CA ALA A 450 -35.00 -6.08 -7.59
C ALA A 450 -35.34 -5.28 -8.86
N PRO A 451 -35.38 -5.90 -10.05
CA PRO A 451 -35.82 -5.17 -11.23
C PRO A 451 -37.04 -4.40 -10.78
N GLY A 452 -36.97 -3.07 -10.90
CA GLY A 452 -38.08 -2.22 -10.52
C GLY A 452 -39.30 -2.90 -11.13
N ILE A 453 -40.28 -3.22 -10.28
CA ILE A 453 -41.62 -3.46 -10.77
C ILE A 453 -42.05 -2.08 -11.29
N GLU A 454 -41.52 -1.69 -12.44
CA GLU A 454 -42.07 -0.65 -13.26
C GLU A 454 -43.38 -1.23 -13.78
N GLY A 455 -44.49 -0.80 -13.17
CA GLY A 455 -45.79 -0.87 -13.80
C GLY A 455 -46.79 -1.93 -13.32
N GLU A 456 -46.93 -2.16 -12.00
CA GLU A 456 -48.26 -2.53 -11.49
C GLU A 456 -48.75 -1.40 -10.57
N GLU A 457 -49.79 -0.69 -11.02
CA GLU A 457 -50.55 0.21 -10.14
C GLU A 457 -51.05 -0.60 -8.95
N VAL A 458 -50.47 -0.34 -7.77
CA VAL A 458 -50.91 -0.99 -6.53
C VAL A 458 -52.26 -0.37 -6.15
N GLU A 459 -53.36 -1.04 -6.51
CA GLU A 459 -54.74 -0.55 -6.26
C GLU A 459 -55.04 -0.35 -4.76
N SER A 460 -54.42 -1.13 -3.87
CA SER A 460 -54.58 -1.01 -2.42
C SER A 460 -53.43 -1.65 -1.63
N LEU A 461 -53.23 -1.19 -0.39
CA LEU A 461 -52.25 -1.76 0.55
C LEU A 461 -52.51 -3.26 0.79
N GLU A 462 -53.78 -3.67 0.83
CA GLU A 462 -54.15 -5.06 1.07
C GLU A 462 -53.76 -5.98 -0.11
N ALA A 463 -53.87 -5.47 -1.34
CA ALA A 463 -53.42 -6.17 -2.55
C ALA A 463 -51.89 -6.29 -2.59
N ALA A 464 -51.16 -5.21 -2.24
CA ALA A 464 -49.70 -5.21 -2.18
C ALA A 464 -49.16 -6.22 -1.16
N VAL A 465 -49.72 -6.22 0.05
CA VAL A 465 -49.35 -7.15 1.12
C VAL A 465 -49.68 -8.59 0.71
N SER A 466 -50.84 -8.83 0.10
CA SER A 466 -51.23 -10.18 -0.35
C SER A 466 -50.33 -10.70 -1.48
N SER A 467 -49.90 -9.84 -2.42
CA SER A 467 -48.97 -10.21 -3.49
C SER A 467 -47.59 -10.57 -2.94
N PHE A 468 -47.07 -9.75 -2.04
CA PHE A 468 -45.80 -10.02 -1.36
C PHE A 468 -45.86 -11.31 -0.52
N GLU A 469 -46.92 -11.50 0.28
CA GLU A 469 -47.14 -12.71 1.06
C GLU A 469 -47.19 -13.96 0.16
N LYS A 470 -47.89 -13.90 -0.98
CA LYS A 470 -47.97 -15.00 -1.94
C LYS A 470 -46.60 -15.34 -2.51
N GLY A 471 -45.85 -14.36 -3.02
CA GLY A 471 -44.54 -14.59 -3.62
C GLY A 471 -43.50 -15.13 -2.62
N LEU A 472 -43.54 -14.63 -1.38
CA LEU A 472 -42.70 -15.15 -0.29
C LEU A 472 -43.00 -16.63 0.00
N LEU A 473 -44.28 -16.99 0.07
CA LEU A 473 -44.70 -18.36 0.37
C LEU A 473 -44.41 -19.33 -0.79
N GLU A 474 -44.60 -18.92 -2.06
CA GLU A 474 -44.26 -19.75 -3.23
C GLU A 474 -42.77 -20.07 -3.27
N LYS A 475 -41.93 -19.05 -3.06
CA LYS A 475 -40.47 -19.19 -3.06
C LYS A 475 -39.98 -20.13 -1.95
N LEU A 476 -40.54 -19.99 -0.74
CA LEU A 476 -40.13 -20.81 0.40
C LEU A 476 -40.70 -22.23 0.36
N TYR A 477 -41.87 -22.43 -0.25
CA TYR A 477 -42.48 -23.76 -0.38
C TYR A 477 -41.61 -24.72 -1.20
N ALA A 478 -40.83 -24.23 -2.16
CA ALA A 478 -39.88 -25.04 -2.93
C ALA A 478 -38.81 -25.70 -2.04
N SER A 479 -38.33 -25.00 -1.01
CA SER A 479 -37.30 -25.50 -0.09
C SER A 479 -37.87 -26.13 1.19
N TYR A 480 -39.12 -25.82 1.52
CA TYR A 480 -39.82 -26.26 2.72
C TYR A 480 -41.26 -26.67 2.37
N PRO A 481 -41.47 -27.84 1.72
CA PRO A 481 -42.75 -28.24 1.12
C PRO A 481 -43.81 -28.68 2.13
N SER A 482 -43.63 -28.38 3.42
CA SER A 482 -44.59 -28.72 4.47
C SER A 482 -44.99 -27.48 5.27
N THR A 483 -46.28 -27.39 5.58
CA THR A 483 -46.84 -26.32 6.41
C THR A 483 -46.13 -26.19 7.75
N ARG A 484 -45.69 -27.31 8.35
CA ARG A 484 -44.94 -27.31 9.62
C ARG A 484 -43.53 -26.74 9.45
N GLN A 485 -42.84 -27.09 8.37
CA GLN A 485 -41.49 -26.57 8.09
C GLN A 485 -41.52 -25.07 7.79
N LEU A 486 -42.51 -24.61 7.01
CA LEU A 486 -42.71 -23.19 6.74
C LEU A 486 -43.06 -22.40 7.99
N ALA A 487 -43.94 -22.94 8.84
CA ALA A 487 -44.31 -22.31 10.11
C ALA A 487 -43.11 -22.14 11.04
N THR A 488 -42.25 -23.16 11.15
CA THR A 488 -41.00 -23.07 11.91
C THR A 488 -40.03 -22.06 11.30
N ARG A 489 -39.85 -22.07 9.97
CA ARG A 489 -38.93 -21.16 9.28
C ARG A 489 -39.35 -19.69 9.37
N LEU A 490 -40.65 -19.43 9.36
CA LEU A 490 -41.26 -18.11 9.43
C LEU A 490 -41.67 -17.71 10.86
N GLN A 491 -41.34 -18.54 11.85
CA GLN A 491 -41.62 -18.30 13.28
C GLN A 491 -43.09 -17.94 13.55
N THR A 492 -44.01 -18.63 12.90
CA THR A 492 -45.45 -18.40 13.05
C THR A 492 -46.21 -19.70 13.24
N SER A 493 -47.51 -19.62 13.52
CA SER A 493 -48.30 -20.82 13.82
C SER A 493 -48.57 -21.64 12.54
N HIS A 494 -48.59 -22.95 12.71
CA HIS A 494 -48.95 -23.88 11.64
C HIS A 494 -50.34 -23.58 11.05
N SER A 495 -51.30 -23.16 11.88
CA SER A 495 -52.64 -22.76 11.42
C SER A 495 -52.61 -21.49 10.59
N ALA A 496 -51.78 -20.50 10.94
CA ALA A 496 -51.66 -19.26 10.18
C ALA A 496 -51.01 -19.47 8.80
N ILE A 497 -50.00 -20.34 8.69
CA ILE A 497 -49.43 -20.74 7.40
C ILE A 497 -50.42 -21.59 6.59
N ALA A 498 -51.13 -22.54 7.21
CA ALA A 498 -52.12 -23.36 6.52
C ALA A 498 -53.23 -22.50 5.87
N THR A 499 -53.71 -21.49 6.59
CA THR A 499 -54.73 -20.57 6.08
C THR A 499 -54.21 -19.74 4.90
N ARG A 500 -52.98 -19.23 4.96
CA ARG A 500 -52.36 -18.46 3.87
C ARG A 500 -52.05 -19.31 2.64
N LEU A 501 -51.50 -20.51 2.82
CA LEU A 501 -51.25 -21.46 1.71
C LEU A 501 -52.55 -21.84 1.00
N ARG A 502 -53.64 -22.04 1.75
CA ARG A 502 -54.97 -22.29 1.18
C ARG A 502 -55.53 -21.06 0.46
N LYS A 503 -55.40 -19.86 1.06
CA LYS A 503 -55.81 -18.59 0.46
C LYS A 503 -55.14 -18.36 -0.90
N TYR A 504 -53.87 -18.73 -1.04
CA TYR A 504 -53.09 -18.50 -2.25
C TYR A 504 -52.97 -19.72 -3.19
N GLY A 505 -53.56 -20.87 -2.84
CA GLY A 505 -53.56 -22.08 -3.67
C GLY A 505 -52.22 -22.82 -3.74
N ILE A 506 -51.31 -22.57 -2.80
CA ILE A 506 -49.94 -23.11 -2.80
C ILE A 506 -49.94 -24.47 -2.09
N GLY A 507 -49.45 -25.52 -2.75
CA GLY A 507 -49.36 -26.87 -2.19
C GLY A 507 -50.61 -27.74 -2.31
N GLY A 508 -51.64 -27.28 -3.04
CA GLY A 508 -52.90 -28.01 -3.25
C GLY A 508 -53.00 -28.70 -4.61
N LYS A 509 -52.28 -29.82 -4.82
CA LYS A 509 -52.65 -30.94 -5.72
C LYS A 509 -51.66 -32.11 -5.58
N ARG A 510 -51.89 -32.96 -4.59
CA ARG A 510 -52.17 -34.40 -4.75
C ARG A 510 -52.63 -34.99 -3.43
#